data_AF-V6KCM9-F1
#
_entry.id   AF-V6KCM9-F1
#
_cell.length_a   1.000
_cell.length_b   1.000
_cell.length_c   1.000
_cell.angle_alpha   90.00
_cell.angle_beta   90.00
_cell.angle_gamma   90.00
#
_symmetry.space_group_name_H-M   'P 1'
#
loop_
_entity.id
_entity.type
_entity.pdbx_description
1 polymer ?
#
loop_
_entity_poly.entity_id
_entity_poly.type
_entity_poly.pdbx_seq_one_letter_code
_entity_poly.pdbx_strand_id
1 'polypeptide(L)'
;MREALGTAAPSPPRRAWLVRASDTGPSDLLQDWLNEGYCGVEASRLRALEPGSGEDAVRLAVEADYAHLAQVGLRDKSAEIHLFLNRMREGDLVLAPAREGDQLYLGEVTSGPHFISDRTVALTRSVRWLNTAAPIDPFEDDIPDGLNGKLGVQLSVVDLTDLADDLAAMLPPEAGAPPPPPRRSLHLPGPDAQLAGDLHIRPQDLDDWIKLLKERPQLVFYGPPGTGKTYLARKLALHLTAGRRERVTLVQFHPSYAYEDFFEGFRPRQGKDGQPGFELVPGPFRRTVENARKDPSSPHVLIIDEINRANLARVFGELYFLLEYRDDIVHLQYGTDDGNGFTLPRNVVIIGTMNTVDRSVARVDAAMRRRFSFVELHPTAEPTSSMLRSWLRSEGLPDTAALLLEELNSRIAERDFQLGPSYFMRRSLYEEPGALARAWRTSILPLLADQEPGDTIDRFLLDEILDELGIEEGSLLRQTPSADKARGEDVSGPA
;
A
#
# COMPACT_ATOMS: atom_id res chain seq x y z
N MET A 1 -3.31 -1.21 56.44
CA MET A 1 -2.44 -1.69 55.34
C MET A 1 -3.23 -1.65 54.03
N ARG A 2 -3.32 -0.48 53.40
CA ARG A 2 -3.66 -0.33 51.98
C ARG A 2 -2.37 0.15 51.34
N GLU A 3 -1.61 -0.75 50.73
CA GLU A 3 -0.45 -0.37 49.92
C GLU A 3 -0.90 -0.16 48.49
N ALA A 4 -0.47 0.98 47.95
CA ALA A 4 -0.86 1.54 46.68
C ALA A 4 -0.19 0.78 45.54
N LEU A 5 -1.00 0.22 44.64
CA LEU A 5 -0.58 -0.11 43.29
C LEU A 5 -0.32 1.22 42.56
N GLY A 6 0.95 1.61 42.46
CA GLY A 6 1.39 2.70 41.62
C GLY A 6 1.11 2.36 40.16
N THR A 7 0.01 2.88 39.62
CA THR A 7 -0.20 2.97 38.18
C THR A 7 0.87 3.90 37.63
N ALA A 8 1.92 3.35 37.00
CA ALA A 8 2.85 4.14 36.21
C ALA A 8 2.04 4.94 35.19
N ALA A 9 2.15 6.26 35.22
CA ALA A 9 1.57 7.12 34.20
C ALA A 9 2.12 6.67 32.83
N PRO A 10 1.31 6.65 31.77
CA PRO A 10 1.82 6.37 30.44
C PRO A 10 2.92 7.39 30.12
N SER A 11 4.13 6.91 29.85
CA SER A 11 5.21 7.75 29.35
C SER A 11 4.69 8.51 28.12
N PRO A 12 4.97 9.83 28.00
CA PRO A 12 4.57 10.56 26.81
C PRO A 12 5.15 9.88 25.55
N PRO A 13 4.48 9.98 24.40
CA PRO A 13 4.98 9.41 23.16
C PRO A 13 6.38 9.94 22.89
N ARG A 14 7.33 9.02 22.68
CA ARG A 14 8.73 9.34 22.41
C ARG A 14 8.79 10.03 21.06
N ARG A 15 9.32 11.25 20.98
CA ARG A 15 9.58 11.93 19.70
C ARG A 15 11.00 11.67 19.26
N ALA A 16 11.26 11.87 17.97
CA ALA A 16 12.59 11.75 17.42
C ALA A 16 12.87 12.89 16.44
N TRP A 17 14.12 13.32 16.37
CA TRP A 17 14.55 14.45 15.57
C TRP A 17 15.86 14.13 14.85
N LEU A 18 15.93 14.41 13.56
CA LEU A 18 17.21 14.49 12.86
C LEU A 18 17.85 15.83 13.20
N VAL A 19 19.12 15.84 13.60
CA VAL A 19 19.89 17.07 13.80
C VAL A 19 21.24 16.93 13.10
N ARG A 20 21.52 17.83 12.15
CA ARG A 20 22.78 17.83 11.40
C ARG A 20 23.76 18.86 11.94
N ALA A 21 25.01 18.44 12.08
CA ALA A 21 26.11 19.36 12.30
C ALA A 21 26.31 20.23 11.05
N SER A 22 26.33 21.57 11.22
CA SER A 22 26.48 22.53 10.12
C SER A 22 27.87 22.45 9.46
N ASP A 23 27.90 22.45 8.13
CA ASP A 23 29.05 22.14 7.26
C ASP A 23 30.05 23.32 7.04
N THR A 24 30.10 24.30 7.95
CA THR A 24 30.79 25.59 7.71
C THR A 24 32.23 25.67 8.23
N GLY A 25 32.85 24.56 8.66
CA GLY A 25 34.21 24.58 9.24
C GLY A 25 35.05 23.31 9.00
N PRO A 26 36.37 23.38 9.26
CA PRO A 26 37.32 22.28 9.09
C PRO A 26 37.31 21.25 10.23
N SER A 27 36.61 21.50 11.33
CA SER A 27 36.43 20.57 12.45
C SER A 27 35.19 19.71 12.24
N ASP A 28 35.29 18.41 12.55
CA ASP A 28 34.14 17.51 12.55
C ASP A 28 33.27 17.82 13.79
N LEU A 29 32.39 18.82 13.65
CA LEU A 29 31.51 19.31 14.70
C LEU A 29 30.66 18.19 15.33
N LEU A 30 30.38 17.11 14.58
CA LEU A 30 29.73 15.93 15.14
C LEU A 30 30.60 15.24 16.20
N GLN A 31 31.91 15.13 16.00
CA GLN A 31 32.81 14.56 17.01
C GLN A 31 32.80 15.40 18.30
N ASP A 32 32.75 16.72 18.18
CA ASP A 32 32.60 17.60 19.34
C ASP A 32 31.27 17.34 20.07
N TRP A 33 30.18 17.14 19.32
CA TRP A 33 28.87 16.78 19.86
C TRP A 33 28.90 15.45 20.63
N LEU A 34 29.53 14.43 20.05
CA LEU A 34 29.66 13.10 20.64
C LEU A 34 30.51 13.13 21.92
N ASN A 35 31.61 13.89 21.92
CA ASN A 35 32.56 13.99 23.03
C ASN A 35 32.06 14.87 24.18
N GLU A 36 31.48 16.03 23.87
CA GLU A 36 31.00 17.00 24.88
C GLU A 36 29.53 16.74 25.29
N GLY A 37 28.81 15.86 24.60
CA GLY A 37 27.44 15.46 24.94
C GLY A 37 26.40 16.54 24.66
N TYR A 38 26.41 17.11 23.46
CA TYR A 38 25.41 18.10 23.03
C TYR A 38 25.04 17.94 21.56
N CYS A 39 23.95 18.56 21.15
CA CYS A 39 23.66 18.87 19.75
C CYS A 39 23.20 20.33 19.63
N GLY A 40 23.16 20.87 18.42
CA GLY A 40 22.69 22.24 18.25
C GLY A 40 22.49 22.67 16.81
N VAL A 41 21.96 23.87 16.66
CA VAL A 41 21.73 24.53 15.38
C VAL A 41 22.52 25.83 15.31
N GLU A 42 22.95 26.20 14.09
CA GLU A 42 23.62 27.47 13.87
C GLU A 42 22.65 28.61 14.18
N ALA A 43 22.97 29.41 15.19
CA ALA A 43 22.11 30.50 15.64
C ALA A 43 22.92 31.73 16.06
N SER A 44 24.17 31.85 15.61
CA SER A 44 25.14 32.85 16.08
C SER A 44 24.69 34.31 15.88
N ARG A 45 23.87 34.59 14.85
CA ARG A 45 23.30 35.92 14.60
C ARG A 45 21.94 36.13 15.24
N LEU A 46 21.32 35.04 15.71
CA LEU A 46 19.98 35.10 16.28
C LEU A 46 20.05 35.71 17.69
N ARG A 47 19.21 36.70 17.95
CA ARG A 47 18.97 37.13 19.32
C ARG A 47 18.46 35.97 20.18
N ALA A 48 18.79 35.97 21.47
CA ALA A 48 18.24 34.98 22.38
C ALA A 48 16.70 35.10 22.42
N LEU A 49 16.02 33.98 22.23
CA LEU A 49 14.56 33.87 22.30
C LEU A 49 14.18 33.01 23.50
N GLU A 50 13.10 33.38 24.17
CA GLU A 50 12.57 32.59 25.28
C GLU A 50 11.98 31.27 24.76
N PRO A 51 12.28 30.12 25.39
CA PRO A 51 11.64 28.85 25.06
C PRO A 51 10.11 28.95 25.20
N GLY A 52 9.37 28.46 24.22
CA GLY A 52 7.91 28.61 24.14
C GLY A 52 7.44 29.86 23.36
N SER A 53 8.37 30.65 22.79
CA SER A 53 8.03 31.73 21.86
C SER A 53 7.20 31.21 20.68
N GLY A 54 6.09 31.88 20.37
CA GLY A 54 5.21 31.51 19.26
C GLY A 54 5.92 31.52 17.90
N GLU A 55 5.39 30.76 16.94
CA GLU A 55 5.97 30.61 15.60
C GLU A 55 6.17 31.95 14.87
N ASP A 56 5.20 32.87 14.97
CA ASP A 56 5.31 34.22 14.41
C ASP A 56 6.45 35.04 15.04
N ALA A 57 6.71 34.87 16.34
CA ALA A 57 7.78 35.58 17.04
C ALA A 57 9.16 35.05 16.60
N VAL A 58 9.28 33.72 16.42
CA VAL A 58 10.49 33.10 15.86
C VAL A 58 10.72 33.59 14.43
N ARG A 59 9.68 33.58 13.58
CA ARG A 59 9.78 34.05 12.19
C ARG A 59 10.27 35.50 12.12
N LEU A 60 9.66 36.41 12.87
CA LEU A 60 10.04 37.82 12.88
C LEU A 60 11.48 38.05 13.36
N ALA A 61 11.93 37.29 14.36
CA ALA A 61 13.31 37.36 14.83
C ALA A 61 14.31 36.88 13.77
N VAL A 62 14.00 35.76 13.10
CA VAL A 62 14.83 35.22 12.01
C VAL A 62 14.87 36.17 10.81
N GLU A 63 13.73 36.74 10.39
CA GLU A 63 13.66 37.72 9.31
C GLU A 63 14.52 38.97 9.59
N ALA A 64 14.56 39.42 10.84
CA ALA A 64 15.37 40.55 11.26
C ALA A 64 16.87 40.21 11.32
N ASP A 65 17.23 39.10 11.97
CA ASP A 65 18.62 38.76 12.30
C ASP A 65 19.35 38.02 11.16
N TYR A 66 18.60 37.40 10.25
CA TYR A 66 19.10 36.71 9.05
C TYR A 66 18.64 37.38 7.75
N ALA A 67 18.39 38.68 7.73
CA ALA A 67 17.92 39.44 6.56
C ALA A 67 18.78 39.30 5.28
N HIS A 68 19.98 38.71 5.37
CA HIS A 68 20.85 38.39 4.24
C HIS A 68 20.45 37.10 3.50
N LEU A 69 19.64 36.23 4.11
CA LEU A 69 19.13 35.01 3.47
C LEU A 69 18.00 35.34 2.49
N ALA A 70 17.86 34.51 1.45
CA ALA A 70 16.70 34.56 0.57
C ALA A 70 15.43 34.12 1.31
N GLN A 71 14.25 34.46 0.78
CA GLN A 71 12.94 34.14 1.38
C GLN A 71 12.77 32.66 1.74
N VAL A 72 13.23 31.75 0.87
CA VAL A 72 13.21 30.30 1.15
C VAL A 72 14.10 29.96 2.34
N GLY A 73 15.34 30.46 2.36
CA GLY A 73 16.26 30.24 3.48
C GLY A 73 15.78 30.84 4.80
N LEU A 74 15.09 31.99 4.77
CA LEU A 74 14.44 32.58 5.96
C LEU A 74 13.34 31.67 6.50
N ARG A 75 12.51 31.10 5.62
CA ARG A 75 11.46 30.15 6.00
C ARG A 75 12.05 28.89 6.61
N ASP A 76 13.04 28.29 5.98
CA ASP A 76 13.70 27.07 6.46
C ASP A 76 14.38 27.30 7.80
N LYS A 77 15.10 28.43 7.95
CA LYS A 77 15.72 28.84 9.21
C LYS A 77 14.68 29.06 10.32
N SER A 78 13.54 29.66 10.00
CA SER A 78 12.46 29.87 10.96
C SER A 78 11.88 28.55 11.45
N ALA A 79 11.65 27.60 10.53
CA ALA A 79 11.18 26.26 10.87
C ALA A 79 12.20 25.50 11.73
N GLU A 80 13.48 25.50 11.33
CA GLU A 80 14.60 24.89 12.08
C GLU A 80 14.64 25.38 13.53
N ILE A 81 14.67 26.72 13.73
CA ILE A 81 14.71 27.32 15.06
C ILE A 81 13.44 26.99 15.85
N HIS A 82 12.27 27.04 15.23
CA HIS A 82 11.02 26.73 15.93
C HIS A 82 10.98 25.26 16.40
N LEU A 83 11.38 24.31 15.55
CA LEU A 83 11.43 22.89 15.90
C LEU A 83 12.39 22.65 17.06
N PHE A 84 13.62 23.17 16.96
CA PHE A 84 14.66 22.96 17.96
C PHE A 84 14.36 23.69 19.30
N LEU A 85 13.86 24.92 19.25
CA LEU A 85 13.56 25.74 20.42
C LEU A 85 12.31 25.25 21.16
N ASN A 86 11.23 24.94 20.43
CA ASN A 86 9.90 24.78 21.03
C ASN A 86 9.33 23.37 20.96
N ARG A 87 9.65 22.59 19.93
CA ARG A 87 9.02 21.28 19.70
C ARG A 87 9.81 20.14 20.33
N MET A 88 11.14 20.20 20.27
CA MET A 88 12.05 19.26 20.92
C MET A 88 12.04 19.43 22.44
N ARG A 89 12.01 18.32 23.18
CA ARG A 89 11.89 18.25 24.64
C ARG A 89 12.91 17.29 25.24
N GLU A 90 13.10 17.38 26.55
CA GLU A 90 13.84 16.39 27.32
C GLU A 90 13.17 15.01 27.19
N GLY A 91 13.98 13.97 26.99
CA GLY A 91 13.54 12.60 26.73
C GLY A 91 13.28 12.26 25.26
N ASP A 92 13.30 13.26 24.36
CA ASP A 92 13.21 13.01 22.92
C ASP A 92 14.50 12.36 22.39
N LEU A 93 14.38 11.56 21.33
CA LEU A 93 15.52 11.01 20.60
C LEU A 93 16.07 12.03 19.61
N VAL A 94 17.39 12.05 19.45
CA VAL A 94 18.11 12.78 18.42
C VAL A 94 18.91 11.79 17.58
N LEU A 95 18.73 11.84 16.27
CA LEU A 95 19.55 11.14 15.30
C LEU A 95 20.49 12.17 14.66
N ALA A 96 21.79 11.90 14.69
CA ALA A 96 22.80 12.74 14.05
C ALA A 96 23.61 11.90 13.04
N PRO A 97 23.54 12.21 11.73
CA PRO A 97 24.32 11.51 10.72
C PRO A 97 25.75 12.05 10.66
N ALA A 98 26.71 11.15 10.47
CA ALA A 98 28.06 11.50 10.08
C ALA A 98 28.09 12.20 8.72
N ARG A 99 29.18 12.93 8.46
CA ARG A 99 29.34 13.73 7.25
C ARG A 99 29.25 12.90 5.97
N GLU A 100 29.83 11.71 5.98
CA GLU A 100 29.82 10.78 4.85
C GLU A 100 28.48 10.03 4.73
N GLY A 101 27.61 10.13 5.73
CA GLY A 101 26.30 9.48 5.78
C GLY A 101 26.36 7.97 6.02
N ASP A 102 27.55 7.43 6.32
CA ASP A 102 27.86 6.03 6.58
C ASP A 102 27.62 5.62 8.04
N GLN A 103 27.46 6.59 8.95
CA GLN A 103 27.25 6.33 10.36
C GLN A 103 26.15 7.22 10.93
N LEU A 104 25.24 6.63 11.69
CA LEU A 104 24.18 7.33 12.40
C LEU A 104 24.34 7.17 13.92
N TYR A 105 24.26 8.29 14.61
CA TYR A 105 24.37 8.37 16.06
C TYR A 105 23.02 8.71 16.67
N LEU A 106 22.55 7.87 17.59
CA LEU A 106 21.34 8.09 18.37
C LEU A 106 21.70 8.60 19.75
N GLY A 107 20.98 9.63 20.20
CA GLY A 107 21.10 10.21 21.52
C GLY A 107 19.74 10.52 22.14
N GLU A 108 19.71 10.72 23.44
CA GLU A 108 18.54 11.20 24.18
C GLU A 108 18.80 12.62 24.67
N VAL A 109 17.85 13.53 24.44
CA VAL A 109 17.93 14.91 24.91
C VAL A 109 17.78 14.97 26.43
N THR A 110 18.75 15.57 27.12
CA THR A 110 18.78 15.64 28.59
C THR A 110 18.61 17.06 29.15
N SER A 111 18.44 18.07 28.29
CA SER A 111 18.18 19.45 28.73
C SER A 111 17.19 20.21 27.83
N GLY A 112 16.61 21.27 28.39
CA GLY A 112 16.04 22.38 27.65
C GLY A 112 17.04 23.05 26.68
N PRO A 113 16.56 23.95 25.80
CA PRO A 113 17.41 24.67 24.87
C PRO A 113 18.19 25.79 25.57
N HIS A 114 19.44 25.98 25.20
CA HIS A 114 20.32 27.01 25.77
C HIS A 114 21.06 27.78 24.68
N PHE A 115 21.11 29.11 24.83
CA PHE A 115 21.91 29.98 23.97
C PHE A 115 23.34 30.13 24.50
N ILE A 116 24.34 29.93 23.64
CA ILE A 116 25.76 30.11 23.91
C ILE A 116 26.29 31.23 23.03
N SER A 117 26.66 32.36 23.64
CA SER A 117 27.01 33.61 22.94
C SER A 117 28.32 33.58 22.15
N ASP A 118 29.19 32.59 22.40
CA ASP A 118 30.57 32.55 21.88
C ASP A 118 30.83 31.37 20.91
N ARG A 119 29.78 30.72 20.39
CA ARG A 119 29.89 29.58 19.46
C ARG A 119 29.10 29.82 18.17
N THR A 120 29.60 29.28 17.05
CA THR A 120 28.87 29.26 15.76
C THR A 120 27.55 28.51 15.91
N VAL A 121 27.58 27.39 16.65
CA VAL A 121 26.40 26.70 17.16
C VAL A 121 25.96 27.39 18.46
N ALA A 122 25.11 28.40 18.30
CA ALA A 122 24.69 29.21 19.45
C ALA A 122 23.44 28.66 20.14
N LEU A 123 22.62 27.81 19.51
CA LEU A 123 21.45 27.22 20.16
C LEU A 123 21.68 25.71 20.33
N THR A 124 21.80 25.26 21.58
CA THR A 124 22.25 23.90 21.91
C THR A 124 21.34 23.22 22.92
N ARG A 125 21.44 21.89 22.98
CA ARG A 125 20.84 21.02 24.01
C ARG A 125 21.85 19.95 24.41
N SER A 126 21.85 19.57 25.68
CA SER A 126 22.62 18.42 26.15
C SER A 126 21.99 17.12 25.64
N VAL A 127 22.83 16.20 25.20
CA VAL A 127 22.45 14.90 24.64
C VAL A 127 23.31 13.82 25.26
N ARG A 128 22.65 12.76 25.74
CA ARG A 128 23.30 11.51 26.09
C ARG A 128 23.31 10.60 24.88
N TRP A 129 24.45 10.45 24.23
CA TRP A 129 24.60 9.55 23.07
C TRP A 129 24.58 8.08 23.51
N LEU A 130 23.87 7.25 22.75
CA LEU A 130 23.47 5.91 23.15
C LEU A 130 24.20 4.80 22.37
N ASN A 131 24.77 5.12 21.20
CA ASN A 131 25.41 4.14 20.31
C ASN A 131 26.80 4.57 19.81
N THR A 132 27.53 5.41 20.54
CA THR A 132 28.88 5.89 20.11
C THR A 132 29.90 4.76 19.90
N ALA A 133 29.75 3.63 20.61
CA ALA A 133 30.63 2.47 20.47
C ALA A 133 30.28 1.55 19.28
N ALA A 134 29.06 1.68 18.75
CA ALA A 134 28.54 0.87 17.64
C ALA A 134 27.51 1.73 16.87
N PRO A 135 27.99 2.68 16.04
CA PRO A 135 27.10 3.51 15.23
C PRO A 135 26.31 2.62 14.26
N ILE A 136 25.12 3.09 13.87
CA ILE A 136 24.28 2.40 12.89
C ILE A 136 24.84 2.71 11.50
N ASP A 137 25.09 1.69 10.71
CA ASP A 137 25.47 1.81 9.31
C ASP A 137 24.21 1.70 8.43
N PRO A 138 23.74 2.77 7.77
CA PRO A 138 22.50 2.73 6.99
C PRO A 138 22.60 1.89 5.71
N PHE A 139 23.80 1.44 5.32
CA PHE A 139 24.03 0.57 4.17
C PHE A 139 24.14 -0.91 4.53
N GLU A 140 24.62 -1.23 5.73
CA GLU A 140 24.76 -2.62 6.21
C GLU A 140 23.64 -3.05 7.19
N ASP A 141 23.13 -2.14 8.01
CA ASP A 141 22.09 -2.43 8.99
C ASP A 141 20.68 -2.33 8.38
N ASP A 142 19.76 -3.15 8.92
CA ASP A 142 18.33 -2.96 8.68
C ASP A 142 17.92 -1.63 9.33
N ILE A 143 17.47 -0.66 8.54
CA ILE A 143 17.01 0.65 9.04
C ILE A 143 15.49 0.82 8.81
N PRO A 144 14.80 1.68 9.59
CA PRO A 144 13.38 1.93 9.42
C PRO A 144 13.03 2.43 8.01
N ASP A 145 11.92 1.94 7.45
CA ASP A 145 11.42 2.37 6.14
C ASP A 145 11.22 3.89 6.08
N GLY A 146 11.63 4.51 4.98
CA GLY A 146 11.55 5.97 4.82
C GLY A 146 12.61 6.79 5.58
N LEU A 147 13.43 6.18 6.45
CA LEU A 147 14.54 6.89 7.11
C LEU A 147 15.54 7.44 6.08
N ASN A 148 15.88 6.66 5.05
CA ASN A 148 16.78 7.09 3.97
C ASN A 148 16.29 8.36 3.27
N GLY A 149 14.99 8.44 2.96
CA GLY A 149 14.40 9.66 2.41
C GLY A 149 14.59 10.85 3.35
N LYS A 150 14.33 10.68 4.65
CA LYS A 150 14.52 11.73 5.66
C LYS A 150 15.99 12.16 5.78
N LEU A 151 16.92 11.21 5.67
CA LEU A 151 18.36 11.46 5.61
C LEU A 151 18.80 12.17 4.32
N GLY A 152 18.01 12.13 3.25
CA GLY A 152 18.25 12.92 2.03
C GLY A 152 17.80 14.38 2.12
N VAL A 153 16.98 14.75 3.10
CA VAL A 153 16.48 16.13 3.25
C VAL A 153 17.60 17.08 3.68
N GLN A 154 17.80 18.17 2.93
CA GLN A 154 18.85 19.17 3.19
C GLN A 154 18.54 20.17 4.31
N LEU A 155 17.63 19.82 5.23
CA LEU A 155 17.33 20.62 6.42
C LEU A 155 18.20 20.17 7.59
N SER A 156 18.61 21.12 8.43
CA SER A 156 19.41 20.84 9.62
C SER A 156 18.64 20.12 10.72
N VAL A 157 17.34 20.38 10.83
CA VAL A 157 16.45 19.75 11.82
C VAL A 157 15.23 19.20 11.11
N VAL A 158 14.96 17.89 11.26
CA VAL A 158 13.82 17.21 10.64
C VAL A 158 13.05 16.45 11.72
N ASP A 159 11.72 16.50 11.67
CA ASP A 159 10.86 15.70 12.56
C ASP A 159 10.88 14.23 12.09
N LEU A 160 11.30 13.33 12.98
CA LEU A 160 11.32 11.88 12.81
C LEU A 160 10.36 11.19 13.79
N THR A 161 9.39 11.90 14.36
CA THR A 161 8.48 11.37 15.38
C THR A 161 7.72 10.13 14.90
N ASP A 162 7.45 10.01 13.60
CA ASP A 162 6.82 8.84 13.00
C ASP A 162 7.71 7.58 12.99
N LEU A 163 9.03 7.75 13.17
CA LEU A 163 10.02 6.67 13.24
C LEU A 163 10.59 6.47 14.65
N ALA A 164 10.07 7.16 15.67
CA ALA A 164 10.69 7.21 17.00
C ALA A 164 10.79 5.85 17.69
N ASP A 165 9.75 5.01 17.59
CA ASP A 165 9.74 3.67 18.16
C ASP A 165 10.70 2.73 17.43
N ASP A 166 10.77 2.82 16.11
CA ASP A 166 11.68 2.00 15.29
C ASP A 166 13.14 2.37 15.53
N LEU A 167 13.44 3.68 15.64
CA LEU A 167 14.76 4.20 16.03
C LEU A 167 15.15 3.74 17.44
N ALA A 168 14.23 3.79 18.40
CA ALA A 168 14.48 3.29 19.75
C ALA A 168 14.81 1.78 19.75
N ALA A 169 14.16 1.00 18.89
CA ALA A 169 14.40 -0.44 18.76
C ALA A 169 15.75 -0.79 18.09
N MET A 170 16.46 0.19 17.51
CA MET A 170 17.81 -0.01 16.96
C MET A 170 18.89 0.03 18.05
N LEU A 171 18.58 0.57 19.22
CA LEU A 171 19.55 0.71 20.30
C LEU A 171 19.85 -0.65 20.95
N PRO A 172 21.11 -0.88 21.38
CA PRO A 172 21.43 -2.08 22.15
C PRO A 172 20.58 -2.11 23.43
N PRO A 173 20.05 -3.28 23.83
CA PRO A 173 19.23 -3.40 25.02
C PRO A 173 20.01 -2.96 26.25
N GLU A 174 19.45 -2.04 27.06
CA GLU A 174 20.02 -1.69 28.35
C GLU A 174 20.17 -2.95 29.22
N ALA A 175 21.28 -3.09 29.95
CA ALA A 175 21.50 -4.23 30.83
C ALA A 175 20.39 -4.33 31.89
N GLY A 176 19.50 -5.33 31.73
CA GLY A 176 18.37 -5.58 32.62
C GLY A 176 17.01 -5.05 32.14
N ALA A 177 16.93 -4.37 31.00
CA ALA A 177 15.66 -4.05 30.37
C ALA A 177 15.03 -5.30 29.72
N PRO A 178 13.69 -5.45 29.74
CA PRO A 178 13.04 -6.48 28.93
C PRO A 178 13.47 -6.28 27.46
N PRO A 179 13.69 -7.37 26.70
CA PRO A 179 14.11 -7.26 25.31
C PRO A 179 13.15 -6.33 24.57
N PRO A 180 13.66 -5.38 23.73
CA PRO A 180 12.79 -4.53 22.94
C PRO A 180 11.81 -5.42 22.16
N PRO A 181 10.54 -5.01 21.99
CA PRO A 181 9.62 -5.76 21.17
C PRO A 181 10.30 -6.01 19.81
N PRO A 182 10.34 -7.25 19.32
CA PRO A 182 11.02 -7.55 18.06
C PRO A 182 10.44 -6.63 16.99
N ARG A 183 11.32 -6.03 16.17
CA ARG A 183 10.91 -5.28 14.98
C ARG A 183 9.95 -6.15 14.22
N ARG A 184 8.69 -5.69 14.12
CA ARG A 184 7.68 -6.46 13.42
C ARG A 184 7.92 -6.26 11.93
N SER A 185 8.84 -7.04 11.37
CA SER A 185 9.07 -7.12 9.94
C SER A 185 7.73 -7.36 9.23
N LEU A 186 7.47 -6.63 8.15
CA LEU A 186 6.29 -6.85 7.32
C LEU A 186 6.19 -8.34 6.95
N HIS A 187 5.15 -9.01 7.44
CA HIS A 187 4.93 -10.41 7.16
C HIS A 187 3.73 -10.57 6.21
N LEU A 188 4.01 -10.81 4.93
CA LEU A 188 2.98 -11.26 4.00
C LEU A 188 2.72 -12.76 4.23
N PRO A 189 1.46 -13.17 4.50
CA PRO A 189 1.09 -14.58 4.61
C PRO A 189 1.61 -15.40 3.43
N GLY A 190 2.08 -16.62 3.71
CA GLY A 190 2.51 -17.56 2.68
C GLY A 190 1.33 -18.09 1.83
N PRO A 191 1.63 -18.91 0.80
CA PRO A 191 0.58 -19.58 0.03
C PRO A 191 -0.26 -20.47 0.94
N ASP A 192 -1.57 -20.47 0.70
CA ASP A 192 -2.53 -21.30 1.40
C ASP A 192 -3.22 -22.23 0.40
N ALA A 193 -3.10 -23.53 0.65
CA ALA A 193 -3.71 -24.56 -0.19
C ALA A 193 -5.25 -24.47 -0.18
N GLN A 194 -5.85 -24.07 0.94
CA GLN A 194 -7.29 -23.86 1.02
C GLN A 194 -7.71 -22.69 0.13
N LEU A 195 -7.00 -21.56 0.21
CA LEU A 195 -7.25 -20.44 -0.69
C LEU A 195 -7.08 -20.82 -2.16
N ALA A 196 -6.02 -21.54 -2.54
CA ALA A 196 -5.84 -21.99 -3.92
C ALA A 196 -7.03 -22.85 -4.41
N GLY A 197 -7.54 -23.74 -3.54
CA GLY A 197 -8.76 -24.51 -3.79
C GLY A 197 -10.01 -23.65 -3.97
N ASP A 198 -10.24 -22.69 -3.07
CA ASP A 198 -11.38 -21.74 -3.12
C ASP A 198 -11.34 -20.81 -4.36
N LEU A 199 -10.15 -20.56 -4.89
CA LEU A 199 -9.94 -19.77 -6.10
C LEU A 199 -9.91 -20.61 -7.38
N HIS A 200 -9.91 -21.94 -7.25
CA HIS A 200 -9.81 -22.89 -8.36
C HIS A 200 -8.56 -22.66 -9.22
N ILE A 201 -7.44 -22.28 -8.60
CA ILE A 201 -6.13 -22.09 -9.25
C ILE A 201 -5.12 -23.10 -8.69
N ARG A 202 -3.98 -23.27 -9.37
CA ARG A 202 -2.94 -24.17 -8.87
C ARG A 202 -2.20 -23.51 -7.69
N PRO A 203 -1.77 -24.28 -6.67
CA PRO A 203 -1.00 -23.72 -5.56
C PRO A 203 0.26 -22.97 -6.00
N GLN A 204 0.90 -23.41 -7.09
CA GLN A 204 2.07 -22.74 -7.65
C GLN A 204 1.75 -21.32 -8.14
N ASP A 205 0.61 -21.13 -8.78
CA ASP A 205 0.21 -19.81 -9.30
C ASP A 205 -0.01 -18.81 -8.14
N LEU A 206 -0.65 -19.27 -7.05
CA LEU A 206 -0.84 -18.45 -5.85
C LEU A 206 0.50 -18.10 -5.18
N ASP A 207 1.40 -19.07 -5.06
CA ASP A 207 2.74 -18.86 -4.51
C ASP A 207 3.53 -17.84 -5.33
N ASP A 208 3.46 -17.93 -6.65
CA ASP A 208 4.10 -16.97 -7.56
C ASP A 208 3.51 -15.57 -7.40
N TRP A 209 2.19 -15.41 -7.22
CA TRP A 209 1.59 -14.10 -6.94
C TRP A 209 2.07 -13.49 -5.62
N ILE A 210 2.21 -14.31 -4.57
CA ILE A 210 2.70 -13.86 -3.27
C ILE A 210 4.18 -13.48 -3.36
N LYS A 211 5.01 -14.24 -4.08
CA LYS A 211 6.41 -13.89 -4.35
C LYS A 211 6.53 -12.59 -5.12
N LEU A 212 5.74 -12.41 -6.18
CA LEU A 212 5.70 -11.16 -6.94
C LEU A 212 5.35 -9.97 -6.03
N LEU A 213 4.40 -10.13 -5.11
CA LEU A 213 4.01 -9.10 -4.15
C LEU A 213 5.06 -8.82 -3.07
N LYS A 214 5.88 -9.81 -2.70
CA LYS A 214 7.03 -9.64 -1.81
C LYS A 214 8.15 -8.84 -2.48
N GLU A 215 8.41 -9.10 -3.75
CA GLU A 215 9.43 -8.39 -4.54
C GLU A 215 8.97 -6.98 -4.92
N ARG A 216 7.72 -6.86 -5.38
CA ARG A 216 7.08 -5.62 -5.80
C ARG A 216 5.66 -5.56 -5.24
N PRO A 217 5.36 -4.70 -4.26
CA PRO A 217 4.04 -4.61 -3.63
C PRO A 217 2.95 -3.99 -4.53
N GLN A 218 3.04 -4.17 -5.84
CA GLN A 218 2.09 -3.74 -6.85
C GLN A 218 1.89 -4.82 -7.90
N LEU A 219 0.67 -5.31 -8.04
CA LEU A 219 0.31 -6.37 -8.99
C LEU A 219 -0.94 -6.00 -9.77
N VAL A 220 -0.98 -6.30 -11.07
CA VAL A 220 -2.17 -6.12 -11.91
C VAL A 220 -2.60 -7.46 -12.48
N PHE A 221 -3.84 -7.85 -12.19
CA PHE A 221 -4.51 -8.92 -12.94
C PHE A 221 -5.09 -8.34 -14.21
N TYR A 222 -4.73 -8.87 -15.36
CA TYR A 222 -5.24 -8.42 -16.65
C TYR A 222 -5.74 -9.57 -17.51
N GLY A 223 -6.67 -9.29 -18.41
CA GLY A 223 -7.15 -10.26 -19.38
C GLY A 223 -8.61 -10.02 -19.80
N PRO A 224 -9.18 -10.94 -20.57
CA PRO A 224 -10.53 -10.83 -21.11
C PRO A 224 -11.62 -10.75 -20.03
N PRO A 225 -12.84 -10.30 -20.37
CA PRO A 225 -13.95 -10.26 -19.43
C PRO A 225 -14.30 -11.66 -18.91
N GLY A 226 -14.74 -11.71 -17.66
CA GLY A 226 -15.20 -12.94 -17.03
C GLY A 226 -14.11 -13.91 -16.57
N THR A 227 -12.85 -13.50 -16.49
CA THR A 227 -11.73 -14.31 -15.96
C THR A 227 -11.54 -14.20 -14.45
N GLY A 228 -12.46 -13.54 -13.74
CA GLY A 228 -12.46 -13.50 -12.27
C GLY A 228 -11.47 -12.52 -11.63
N LYS A 229 -10.82 -11.62 -12.40
CA LYS A 229 -9.83 -10.64 -11.92
C LYS A 229 -10.21 -9.96 -10.60
N THR A 230 -11.38 -9.33 -10.53
CA THR A 230 -11.86 -8.61 -9.33
C THR A 230 -12.18 -9.55 -8.17
N TYR A 231 -12.69 -10.76 -8.44
CA TYR A 231 -12.93 -11.77 -7.41
C TYR A 231 -11.61 -12.26 -6.79
N LEU A 232 -10.64 -12.60 -7.64
CA LEU A 232 -9.31 -13.05 -7.24
C LEU A 232 -8.57 -11.95 -6.46
N ALA A 233 -8.57 -10.71 -6.96
CA ALA A 233 -7.97 -9.56 -6.26
C ALA A 233 -8.53 -9.38 -4.84
N ARG A 234 -9.85 -9.47 -4.67
CA ARG A 234 -10.50 -9.33 -3.36
C ARG A 234 -10.18 -10.47 -2.41
N LYS A 235 -10.13 -11.70 -2.91
CA LYS A 235 -9.79 -12.88 -2.11
C LYS A 235 -8.32 -12.89 -1.71
N LEU A 236 -7.42 -12.56 -2.63
CA LEU A 236 -6.00 -12.39 -2.34
C LEU A 236 -5.77 -11.26 -1.34
N ALA A 237 -6.42 -10.11 -1.49
CA ALA A 237 -6.33 -9.01 -0.54
C ALA A 237 -6.75 -9.44 0.88
N LEU A 238 -7.89 -10.13 1.01
CA LEU A 238 -8.34 -10.65 2.31
C LEU A 238 -7.39 -11.68 2.90
N HIS A 239 -6.79 -12.53 2.08
CA HIS A 239 -5.75 -13.46 2.54
C HIS A 239 -4.55 -12.72 3.11
N LEU A 240 -4.02 -11.76 2.34
CA LEU A 240 -2.85 -10.96 2.74
C LEU A 240 -3.12 -10.21 4.05
N THR A 241 -4.33 -9.71 4.26
CA THR A 241 -4.70 -9.02 5.50
C THR A 241 -5.18 -9.93 6.62
N ALA A 242 -5.00 -11.25 6.52
CA ALA A 242 -5.47 -12.24 7.49
C ALA A 242 -6.98 -12.12 7.82
N GLY A 243 -7.79 -11.84 6.79
CA GLY A 243 -9.24 -11.68 6.87
C GLY A 243 -9.73 -10.30 7.32
N ARG A 244 -8.82 -9.38 7.65
CA ARG A 244 -9.12 -8.02 8.15
C ARG A 244 -9.61 -7.13 7.02
N ARG A 245 -10.94 -6.95 6.94
CA ARG A 245 -11.61 -6.13 5.89
C ARG A 245 -11.29 -4.65 6.01
N GLU A 246 -11.08 -4.16 7.22
CA GLU A 246 -10.74 -2.77 7.51
C GLU A 246 -9.37 -2.34 6.93
N ARG A 247 -8.52 -3.33 6.59
CA ARG A 247 -7.23 -3.13 5.92
C ARG A 247 -7.30 -3.24 4.40
N VAL A 248 -8.50 -3.46 3.83
CA VAL A 248 -8.71 -3.58 2.39
C VAL A 248 -9.57 -2.40 1.92
N THR A 249 -8.99 -1.55 1.07
CA THR A 249 -9.69 -0.46 0.40
C THR A 249 -9.95 -0.88 -1.04
N LEU A 250 -11.19 -0.75 -1.53
CA LEU A 250 -11.54 -0.99 -2.93
C LEU A 250 -11.98 0.32 -3.57
N VAL A 251 -11.37 0.67 -4.69
CA VAL A 251 -11.79 1.77 -5.57
C VAL A 251 -11.98 1.24 -6.99
N GLN A 252 -12.80 1.90 -7.77
CA GLN A 252 -12.95 1.62 -9.19
C GLN A 252 -12.64 2.90 -9.98
N PHE A 253 -11.75 2.78 -10.97
CA PHE A 253 -11.37 3.92 -11.79
C PHE A 253 -12.35 4.13 -12.95
N HIS A 254 -12.53 5.41 -13.28
CA HIS A 254 -13.36 5.87 -14.39
C HIS A 254 -12.70 7.10 -15.04
N PRO A 255 -13.09 7.50 -16.27
CA PRO A 255 -12.40 8.55 -17.01
C PRO A 255 -12.27 9.90 -16.27
N SER A 256 -13.23 10.23 -15.42
CA SER A 256 -13.23 11.46 -14.61
C SER A 256 -12.51 11.34 -13.26
N TYR A 257 -11.88 10.20 -12.94
CA TYR A 257 -11.23 9.99 -11.65
C TYR A 257 -9.92 10.79 -11.62
N ALA A 258 -9.70 11.56 -10.56
CA ALA A 258 -8.57 12.50 -10.47
C ALA A 258 -7.75 12.30 -9.19
N TYR A 259 -6.60 12.99 -9.12
CA TYR A 259 -5.74 12.99 -7.93
C TYR A 259 -6.52 13.43 -6.69
N GLU A 260 -7.37 14.44 -6.85
CA GLU A 260 -8.17 15.05 -5.81
C GLU A 260 -9.19 14.09 -5.20
N ASP A 261 -9.61 13.07 -5.94
CA ASP A 261 -10.52 12.02 -5.46
C ASP A 261 -9.76 10.84 -4.88
N PHE A 262 -8.53 10.60 -5.35
CA PHE A 262 -7.73 9.42 -5.02
C PHE A 262 -6.89 9.59 -3.77
N PHE A 263 -6.23 10.74 -3.64
CA PHE A 263 -5.22 10.96 -2.62
C PHE A 263 -5.59 12.11 -1.67
N GLU A 264 -5.76 13.32 -2.16
CA GLU A 264 -6.32 14.43 -1.36
C GLU A 264 -6.77 15.58 -2.24
N GLY A 265 -7.81 16.29 -1.82
CA GLY A 265 -8.30 17.45 -2.56
C GLY A 265 -9.23 18.32 -1.73
N PHE A 266 -9.29 19.60 -2.08
CA PHE A 266 -10.21 20.53 -1.43
C PHE A 266 -11.66 20.19 -1.75
N ARG A 267 -12.50 20.16 -0.72
CA ARG A 267 -13.95 19.97 -0.82
C ARG A 267 -14.68 21.11 -0.10
N PRO A 268 -15.80 21.59 -0.64
CA PRO A 268 -16.56 22.66 -0.01
C PRO A 268 -17.14 22.17 1.32
N ARG A 269 -16.94 22.94 2.39
CA ARG A 269 -17.54 22.72 3.70
C ARG A 269 -18.12 24.03 4.22
N GLN A 270 -19.23 23.97 4.96
CA GLN A 270 -19.72 25.15 5.66
C GLN A 270 -18.73 25.50 6.79
N GLY A 271 -18.19 26.72 6.74
CA GLY A 271 -17.38 27.26 7.82
C GLY A 271 -18.22 27.47 9.09
N LYS A 272 -17.54 27.67 10.23
CA LYS A 272 -18.18 27.83 11.55
C LYS A 272 -19.20 28.99 11.61
N ASP A 273 -19.11 29.95 10.69
CA ASP A 273 -19.95 31.14 10.63
C ASP A 273 -20.97 31.13 9.46
N GLY A 274 -21.20 29.96 8.83
CA GLY A 274 -22.09 29.85 7.66
C GLY A 274 -21.49 30.38 6.34
N GLN A 275 -20.24 30.85 6.36
CA GLN A 275 -19.47 31.22 5.17
C GLN A 275 -19.04 29.97 4.38
N PRO A 276 -19.03 30.02 3.03
CA PRO A 276 -18.48 28.93 2.22
C PRO A 276 -16.98 28.80 2.48
N GLY A 277 -16.55 27.64 2.98
CA GLY A 277 -15.16 27.29 3.21
C GLY A 277 -14.73 26.09 2.37
N PHE A 278 -13.43 25.83 2.35
CA PHE A 278 -12.84 24.63 1.77
C PHE A 278 -12.09 23.87 2.86
N GLU A 279 -12.25 22.55 2.85
CA GLU A 279 -11.48 21.63 3.68
C GLU A 279 -10.71 20.70 2.76
N LEU A 280 -9.45 20.45 3.08
CA LEU A 280 -8.67 19.44 2.39
C LEU A 280 -9.05 18.07 2.93
N VAL A 281 -9.60 17.21 2.07
CA VAL A 281 -10.13 15.91 2.47
C VAL A 281 -9.22 14.80 1.94
N PRO A 282 -8.78 13.85 2.79
CA PRO A 282 -7.98 12.72 2.35
C PRO A 282 -8.83 11.74 1.53
N GLY A 283 -8.31 11.33 0.38
CA GLY A 283 -8.83 10.29 -0.50
C GLY A 283 -8.58 8.86 0.00
N PRO A 284 -9.10 7.84 -0.70
CA PRO A 284 -8.98 6.43 -0.31
C PRO A 284 -7.53 5.94 -0.24
N PHE A 285 -6.64 6.39 -1.12
CA PHE A 285 -5.25 5.96 -1.08
C PHE A 285 -4.52 6.57 0.12
N ARG A 286 -4.70 7.88 0.37
CA ARG A 286 -4.13 8.55 1.55
C ARG A 286 -4.58 7.91 2.86
N ARG A 287 -5.88 7.62 3.02
CA ARG A 287 -6.39 6.90 4.20
C ARG A 287 -5.77 5.51 4.36
N THR A 288 -5.55 4.80 3.25
CA THR A 288 -4.88 3.49 3.27
C THR A 288 -3.44 3.62 3.77
N VAL A 289 -2.70 4.63 3.29
CA VAL A 289 -1.33 4.92 3.74
C VAL A 289 -1.30 5.32 5.22
N GLU A 290 -2.17 6.21 5.66
CA GLU A 290 -2.24 6.65 7.06
C GLU A 290 -2.56 5.49 8.02
N ASN A 291 -3.43 4.56 7.60
CA ASN A 291 -3.71 3.35 8.37
C ASN A 291 -2.51 2.40 8.38
N ALA A 292 -1.82 2.26 7.25
CA ALA A 292 -0.62 1.44 7.14
C ALA A 292 0.51 1.94 8.05
N ARG A 293 0.70 3.26 8.16
CA ARG A 293 1.70 3.85 9.09
C ARG A 293 1.39 3.57 10.56
N LYS A 294 0.11 3.44 10.94
CA LYS A 294 -0.29 3.10 12.32
C LYS A 294 -0.06 1.64 12.69
N ASP A 295 0.16 0.78 11.70
CA ASP A 295 0.38 -0.65 11.87
C ASP A 295 1.38 -1.17 10.82
N PRO A 296 2.66 -0.78 10.94
CA PRO A 296 3.71 -1.05 9.95
C PRO A 296 3.94 -2.55 9.73
N SER A 297 3.61 -3.36 10.73
CA SER A 297 3.75 -4.81 10.71
C SER A 297 2.76 -5.55 9.81
N SER A 298 1.64 -4.88 9.49
CA SER A 298 0.51 -5.52 8.83
C SER A 298 0.29 -4.94 7.44
N PRO A 299 0.06 -5.79 6.42
CA PRO A 299 -0.24 -5.29 5.09
C PRO A 299 -1.60 -4.59 5.05
N HIS A 300 -1.65 -3.50 4.30
CA HIS A 300 -2.84 -2.77 3.93
C HIS A 300 -2.97 -2.80 2.41
N VAL A 301 -4.11 -3.28 1.91
CA VAL A 301 -4.28 -3.55 0.48
C VAL A 301 -5.22 -2.53 -0.15
N LEU A 302 -4.76 -1.84 -1.17
CA LEU A 302 -5.58 -1.03 -2.06
C LEU A 302 -5.88 -1.82 -3.34
N ILE A 303 -7.14 -2.15 -3.56
CA ILE A 303 -7.62 -2.73 -4.82
C ILE A 303 -8.10 -1.59 -5.72
N ILE A 304 -7.55 -1.53 -6.93
CA ILE A 304 -7.94 -0.59 -7.98
C ILE A 304 -8.59 -1.37 -9.12
N ASP A 305 -9.91 -1.41 -9.12
CA ASP A 305 -10.67 -2.05 -10.18
C ASP A 305 -10.71 -1.16 -11.43
N GLU A 306 -10.62 -1.78 -12.61
CA GLU A 306 -10.55 -1.08 -13.90
C GLU A 306 -9.43 -0.02 -13.96
N ILE A 307 -8.23 -0.38 -13.50
CA ILE A 307 -7.08 0.54 -13.30
C ILE A 307 -6.72 1.33 -14.56
N ASN A 308 -7.01 0.81 -15.75
CA ASN A 308 -6.73 1.46 -17.02
C ASN A 308 -7.78 2.52 -17.40
N ARG A 309 -8.97 2.54 -16.79
CA ARG A 309 -10.05 3.49 -17.12
C ARG A 309 -9.81 4.93 -16.70
N ALA A 310 -8.72 5.22 -15.99
CA ALA A 310 -8.30 6.57 -15.68
C ALA A 310 -6.86 6.83 -16.16
N ASN A 311 -6.49 8.11 -16.29
CA ASN A 311 -5.10 8.47 -16.56
C ASN A 311 -4.27 8.26 -15.29
N LEU A 312 -3.60 7.11 -15.19
CA LEU A 312 -2.84 6.70 -14.01
C LEU A 312 -1.79 7.72 -13.57
N ALA A 313 -1.02 8.27 -14.51
CA ALA A 313 0.01 9.27 -14.19
C ALA A 313 -0.61 10.53 -13.56
N ARG A 314 -1.78 10.95 -14.06
CA ARG A 314 -2.52 12.10 -13.50
C ARG A 314 -3.15 11.77 -12.14
N VAL A 315 -3.69 10.57 -11.97
CA VAL A 315 -4.35 10.16 -10.72
C VAL A 315 -3.34 9.96 -9.58
N PHE A 316 -2.18 9.36 -9.87
CA PHE A 316 -1.13 9.17 -8.85
C PHE A 316 -0.30 10.43 -8.61
N GLY A 317 -0.18 11.33 -9.59
CA GLY A 317 0.62 12.55 -9.45
C GLY A 317 2.07 12.25 -9.08
N GLU A 318 2.57 12.89 -8.03
CA GLU A 318 3.90 12.71 -7.45
C GLU A 318 4.13 11.31 -6.87
N LEU A 319 3.07 10.65 -6.39
CA LEU A 319 3.15 9.31 -5.79
C LEU A 319 3.53 8.24 -6.81
N TYR A 320 3.39 8.58 -8.09
CA TYR A 320 3.77 7.74 -9.21
C TYR A 320 5.25 7.32 -9.11
N PHE A 321 6.11 8.23 -8.63
CA PHE A 321 7.52 7.96 -8.37
C PHE A 321 7.73 6.98 -7.21
N LEU A 322 6.98 7.15 -6.12
CA LEU A 322 7.08 6.33 -4.91
C LEU A 322 6.61 4.88 -5.09
N LEU A 323 5.92 4.55 -6.17
CA LEU A 323 5.62 3.14 -6.48
C LEU A 323 6.91 2.33 -6.70
N GLU A 324 7.98 2.98 -7.14
CA GLU A 324 9.29 2.35 -7.38
C GLU A 324 10.28 2.66 -6.26
N TYR A 325 10.33 3.92 -5.81
CA TYR A 325 11.28 4.41 -4.81
C TYR A 325 10.55 4.75 -3.49
N ARG A 326 10.12 3.71 -2.77
CA ARG A 326 9.24 3.86 -1.58
C ARG A 326 9.87 4.60 -0.40
N ASP A 327 11.18 4.49 -0.27
CA ASP A 327 11.95 5.15 0.80
C ASP A 327 12.31 6.60 0.47
N ASP A 328 12.16 7.01 -0.80
CA ASP A 328 12.43 8.38 -1.23
C ASP A 328 11.31 9.32 -0.80
N ILE A 329 11.63 10.60 -0.75
CA ILE A 329 10.70 11.67 -0.41
C ILE A 329 10.19 12.38 -1.67
N VAL A 330 8.89 12.64 -1.69
CA VAL A 330 8.27 13.62 -2.60
C VAL A 330 7.53 14.69 -1.79
N HIS A 331 7.42 15.89 -2.33
CA HIS A 331 6.58 16.94 -1.75
C HIS A 331 5.18 16.87 -2.37
N LEU A 332 4.16 16.95 -1.51
CA LEU A 332 2.77 16.83 -1.94
C LEU A 332 2.26 18.12 -2.56
N GLN A 333 1.37 18.03 -3.56
CA GLN A 333 0.85 19.21 -4.27
C GLN A 333 0.14 20.21 -3.35
N TYR A 334 -0.54 19.73 -2.32
CA TYR A 334 -1.23 20.57 -1.34
C TYR A 334 -0.40 20.90 -0.10
N GLY A 335 0.88 20.47 -0.04
CA GLY A 335 1.81 20.80 1.05
C GLY A 335 1.43 20.22 2.41
N THR A 336 0.69 19.11 2.43
CA THR A 336 0.26 18.40 3.67
C THR A 336 1.32 17.49 4.25
N ASP A 337 2.53 17.55 3.69
CA ASP A 337 3.74 16.91 4.21
C ASP A 337 4.44 17.75 5.28
N ASP A 338 3.89 18.93 5.64
CA ASP A 338 4.42 19.86 6.65
C ASP A 338 5.90 20.25 6.39
N GLY A 339 6.33 20.21 5.12
CA GLY A 339 7.72 20.43 4.71
C GLY A 339 8.67 19.26 4.98
N ASN A 340 8.20 18.19 5.62
CA ASN A 340 8.97 17.00 5.97
C ASN A 340 8.99 15.93 4.85
N GLY A 341 8.28 16.18 3.74
CA GLY A 341 8.17 15.23 2.65
C GLY A 341 7.27 14.03 2.93
N PHE A 342 6.85 13.36 1.86
CA PHE A 342 6.00 12.17 1.89
C PHE A 342 6.73 10.95 1.32
N THR A 343 6.60 9.83 2.03
CA THR A 343 7.10 8.50 1.66
C THR A 343 5.95 7.49 1.63
N LEU A 344 6.08 6.43 0.83
CA LEU A 344 5.05 5.40 0.67
C LEU A 344 5.44 4.13 1.47
N PRO A 345 4.73 3.79 2.57
CA PRO A 345 5.09 2.66 3.43
C PRO A 345 5.13 1.32 2.68
N ARG A 346 6.11 0.46 2.96
CA ARG A 346 6.26 -0.84 2.27
C ARG A 346 5.12 -1.81 2.52
N ASN A 347 4.44 -1.68 3.66
CA ASN A 347 3.26 -2.48 4.01
C ASN A 347 1.98 -2.07 3.25
N VAL A 348 2.04 -1.10 2.32
CA VAL A 348 0.93 -0.79 1.40
C VAL A 348 1.04 -1.62 0.12
N VAL A 349 0.14 -2.56 -0.07
CA VAL A 349 0.07 -3.41 -1.27
C VAL A 349 -1.00 -2.88 -2.22
N ILE A 350 -0.71 -2.80 -3.52
CA ILE A 350 -1.67 -2.35 -4.55
C ILE A 350 -2.00 -3.53 -5.47
N ILE A 351 -3.29 -3.82 -5.65
CA ILE A 351 -3.76 -4.85 -6.59
C ILE A 351 -4.69 -4.19 -7.60
N GLY A 352 -4.26 -4.09 -8.85
CA GLY A 352 -5.05 -3.60 -9.96
C GLY A 352 -5.81 -4.71 -10.69
N THR A 353 -6.95 -4.38 -11.28
CA THR A 353 -7.59 -5.23 -12.30
C THR A 353 -7.71 -4.46 -13.61
N MET A 354 -7.52 -5.15 -14.74
CA MET A 354 -7.53 -4.52 -16.06
C MET A 354 -8.25 -5.41 -17.08
N ASN A 355 -9.26 -4.88 -17.76
CA ASN A 355 -9.81 -5.51 -18.95
C ASN A 355 -8.97 -5.14 -20.18
N THR A 356 -8.64 -6.13 -21.01
CA THR A 356 -7.85 -5.91 -22.24
C THR A 356 -8.68 -5.40 -23.43
N VAL A 357 -9.99 -5.68 -23.41
CA VAL A 357 -10.94 -5.41 -24.50
C VAL A 357 -11.39 -3.95 -24.60
N ASP A 358 -11.27 -3.19 -23.51
CA ASP A 358 -11.94 -1.89 -23.41
C ASP A 358 -11.26 -0.85 -24.32
N ARG A 359 -11.82 -0.66 -25.52
CA ARG A 359 -11.31 0.26 -26.57
C ARG A 359 -11.41 1.74 -26.14
N SER A 360 -12.13 2.05 -25.05
CA SER A 360 -12.32 3.41 -24.53
C SER A 360 -11.21 3.90 -23.60
N VAL A 361 -10.14 3.12 -23.45
CA VAL A 361 -9.19 3.23 -22.35
C VAL A 361 -7.84 3.80 -22.80
N ALA A 362 -7.25 4.64 -21.95
CA ALA A 362 -5.85 5.03 -22.06
C ALA A 362 -4.94 3.79 -22.06
N ARG A 363 -4.08 3.66 -23.07
CA ARG A 363 -3.06 2.60 -23.10
C ARG A 363 -2.20 2.71 -21.85
N VAL A 364 -2.06 1.61 -21.10
CA VAL A 364 -1.13 1.53 -19.98
C VAL A 364 0.27 1.82 -20.50
N ASP A 365 0.87 2.88 -19.98
CA ASP A 365 2.17 3.35 -20.44
C ASP A 365 3.31 2.39 -20.07
N ALA A 366 4.47 2.57 -20.69
CA ALA A 366 5.64 1.75 -20.41
C ALA A 366 6.14 1.93 -18.96
N ALA A 367 5.89 3.09 -18.35
CA ALA A 367 6.27 3.37 -16.97
C ALA A 367 5.46 2.51 -15.97
N MET A 368 4.18 2.28 -16.23
CA MET A 368 3.35 1.36 -15.44
C MET A 368 3.79 -0.08 -15.57
N ARG A 369 4.14 -0.52 -16.78
CA ARG A 369 4.70 -1.86 -17.00
C ARG A 369 5.98 -2.11 -16.21
N ARG A 370 6.74 -1.06 -15.88
CA ARG A 370 7.94 -1.16 -15.04
C ARG A 370 7.62 -1.30 -13.55
N ARG A 371 6.54 -0.67 -13.08
CA ARG A 371 6.24 -0.49 -11.65
C ARG A 371 5.22 -1.46 -11.08
N PHE A 372 4.53 -2.19 -11.94
CA PHE A 372 3.60 -3.25 -11.55
C PHE A 372 4.06 -4.59 -12.10
N SER A 373 3.85 -5.65 -11.34
CA SER A 373 3.90 -7.02 -11.84
C SER A 373 2.58 -7.34 -12.55
N PHE A 374 2.64 -7.77 -13.81
CA PHE A 374 1.44 -8.08 -14.61
C PHE A 374 1.22 -9.58 -14.64
N VAL A 375 0.06 -10.01 -14.16
CA VAL A 375 -0.40 -11.41 -14.20
C VAL A 375 -1.55 -11.51 -15.17
N GLU A 376 -1.35 -12.30 -16.22
CA GLU A 376 -2.40 -12.58 -17.19
C GLU A 376 -3.38 -13.62 -16.65
N LEU A 377 -4.67 -13.30 -16.72
CA LEU A 377 -5.78 -14.21 -16.47
C LEU A 377 -6.53 -14.41 -17.78
N HIS A 378 -6.19 -15.47 -18.50
CA HIS A 378 -6.69 -15.74 -19.84
C HIS A 378 -7.29 -17.15 -19.93
N PRO A 379 -8.49 -17.34 -20.53
CA PRO A 379 -9.19 -18.63 -20.53
C PRO A 379 -8.41 -19.81 -21.13
N THR A 380 -7.42 -19.56 -21.98
CA THR A 380 -6.58 -20.62 -22.59
C THR A 380 -5.22 -20.82 -21.93
N ALA A 381 -4.91 -20.08 -20.86
CA ALA A 381 -3.64 -20.18 -20.14
C ALA A 381 -3.88 -20.32 -18.63
N GLU A 382 -2.95 -20.98 -17.95
CA GLU A 382 -2.94 -21.00 -16.50
C GLU A 382 -2.64 -19.59 -15.97
N PRO A 383 -3.30 -19.15 -14.89
CA PRO A 383 -4.09 -19.96 -13.95
C PRO A 383 -5.58 -20.11 -14.27
N THR A 384 -6.07 -19.56 -15.39
CA THR A 384 -7.51 -19.49 -15.66
C THR A 384 -8.05 -20.67 -16.44
N SER A 385 -7.25 -21.31 -17.30
CA SER A 385 -7.69 -22.43 -18.14
C SER A 385 -8.21 -23.63 -17.37
N SER A 386 -7.63 -23.93 -16.20
CA SER A 386 -8.07 -25.03 -15.35
C SER A 386 -9.22 -24.67 -14.39
N MET A 387 -9.56 -23.38 -14.27
CA MET A 387 -10.47 -22.84 -13.25
C MET A 387 -11.89 -23.41 -13.37
N LEU A 388 -12.47 -23.41 -14.57
CA LEU A 388 -13.85 -23.89 -14.77
C LEU A 388 -13.95 -25.39 -14.47
N ARG A 389 -13.02 -26.20 -14.99
CA ARG A 389 -12.99 -27.64 -14.75
C ARG A 389 -12.78 -27.97 -13.27
N SER A 390 -11.91 -27.22 -12.59
CA SER A 390 -11.70 -27.35 -11.13
C SER A 390 -12.98 -27.03 -10.35
N TRP A 391 -13.67 -25.93 -10.70
CA TRP A 391 -14.93 -25.55 -10.08
C TRP A 391 -16.04 -26.57 -10.32
N LEU A 392 -16.24 -27.01 -11.57
CA LEU A 392 -17.25 -28.02 -11.93
C LEU A 392 -17.06 -29.30 -11.11
N ARG A 393 -15.82 -29.81 -11.02
CA ARG A 393 -15.51 -30.98 -10.19
C ARG A 393 -15.83 -30.76 -8.71
N SER A 394 -15.51 -29.58 -8.16
CA SER A 394 -15.80 -29.26 -6.76
C SER A 394 -17.30 -29.21 -6.45
N GLU A 395 -18.13 -28.89 -7.44
CA GLU A 395 -19.59 -28.83 -7.34
C GLU A 395 -20.28 -30.17 -7.67
N GLY A 396 -19.52 -31.16 -8.16
CA GLY A 396 -20.03 -32.43 -8.66
C GLY A 396 -20.79 -32.27 -9.99
N LEU A 397 -20.35 -31.34 -10.84
CA LEU A 397 -20.95 -31.02 -12.14
C LEU A 397 -20.13 -31.62 -13.30
N PRO A 398 -20.76 -31.89 -14.45
CA PRO A 398 -20.08 -32.42 -15.64
C PRO A 398 -19.11 -31.41 -16.26
N ASP A 399 -18.01 -31.90 -16.83
CA ASP A 399 -17.02 -31.10 -17.57
C ASP A 399 -17.56 -30.51 -18.89
N THR A 400 -18.78 -30.85 -19.29
CA THR A 400 -19.44 -30.42 -20.53
C THR A 400 -19.44 -28.90 -20.72
N ALA A 401 -19.64 -28.12 -19.66
CA ALA A 401 -19.61 -26.67 -19.74
C ALA A 401 -18.20 -26.12 -20.03
N ALA A 402 -17.14 -26.82 -19.62
CA ALA A 402 -15.77 -26.45 -19.98
C ALA A 402 -15.49 -26.71 -21.47
N LEU A 403 -15.99 -27.82 -22.01
CA LEU A 403 -15.90 -28.10 -23.45
C LEU A 403 -16.65 -27.04 -24.27
N LEU A 404 -17.84 -26.63 -23.82
CA LEU A 404 -18.58 -25.54 -24.46
C LEU A 404 -17.81 -24.22 -24.47
N LEU A 405 -17.17 -23.85 -23.36
CA LEU A 405 -16.36 -22.64 -23.29
C LEU A 405 -15.13 -22.72 -24.20
N GLU A 406 -14.45 -23.87 -24.22
CA GLU A 406 -13.29 -24.12 -25.08
C GLU A 406 -13.67 -24.00 -26.57
N GLU A 407 -14.80 -24.58 -26.96
CA GLU A 407 -15.30 -24.51 -28.34
C GLU A 407 -15.81 -23.11 -28.70
N LEU A 408 -16.52 -22.43 -27.79
CA LEU A 408 -16.91 -21.03 -28.01
C LEU A 408 -15.67 -20.16 -28.27
N ASN A 409 -14.64 -20.31 -27.44
CA ASN A 409 -13.40 -19.55 -27.55
C ASN A 409 -12.57 -19.92 -28.78
N SER A 410 -12.69 -21.15 -29.30
CA SER A 410 -12.03 -21.58 -30.55
C SER A 410 -12.54 -20.81 -31.77
N ARG A 411 -13.80 -20.36 -31.73
CA ARG A 411 -14.46 -19.59 -32.80
C ARG A 411 -14.15 -18.09 -32.77
N ILE A 412 -13.68 -17.57 -31.64
CA ILE A 412 -13.36 -16.14 -31.47
C ILE A 412 -11.95 -15.88 -32.00
N ALA A 413 -11.84 -15.00 -32.99
CA ALA A 413 -10.58 -14.75 -33.68
C ALA A 413 -9.59 -13.93 -32.85
N GLU A 414 -10.07 -12.90 -32.16
CA GLU A 414 -9.24 -12.06 -31.29
C GLU A 414 -9.12 -12.66 -29.89
N ARG A 415 -7.88 -13.02 -29.50
CA ARG A 415 -7.58 -13.62 -28.19
C ARG A 415 -8.14 -12.80 -27.01
N ASP A 416 -8.02 -11.48 -27.06
CA ASP A 416 -8.50 -10.61 -25.99
C ASP A 416 -10.03 -10.61 -25.85
N PHE A 417 -10.77 -10.99 -26.89
CA PHE A 417 -12.24 -11.06 -26.88
C PHE A 417 -12.78 -12.40 -26.36
N GLN A 418 -11.90 -13.38 -26.11
CA GLN A 418 -12.32 -14.67 -25.57
C GLN A 418 -13.02 -14.54 -24.21
N LEU A 419 -13.99 -15.40 -23.94
CA LEU A 419 -14.76 -15.35 -22.71
C LEU A 419 -14.05 -16.11 -21.59
N GLY A 420 -14.08 -15.54 -20.40
CA GLY A 420 -13.60 -16.21 -19.21
C GLY A 420 -14.60 -17.18 -18.57
N PRO A 421 -14.13 -18.04 -17.64
CA PRO A 421 -14.93 -19.10 -17.01
C PRO A 421 -16.12 -18.61 -16.17
N SER A 422 -16.12 -17.36 -15.69
CA SER A 422 -17.16 -16.86 -14.77
C SER A 422 -18.58 -16.84 -15.36
N TYR A 423 -18.71 -16.85 -16.69
CA TYR A 423 -20.01 -16.96 -17.36
C TYR A 423 -20.68 -18.31 -17.10
N PHE A 424 -19.89 -19.35 -16.82
CA PHE A 424 -20.35 -20.72 -16.54
C PHE A 424 -20.27 -21.07 -15.04
N MET A 425 -19.53 -20.33 -14.21
CA MET A 425 -19.39 -20.59 -12.77
C MET A 425 -20.58 -20.10 -11.94
N ARG A 426 -21.80 -20.56 -12.27
CA ARG A 426 -23.04 -20.22 -11.56
C ARG A 426 -23.90 -21.48 -11.40
N ARG A 427 -24.15 -21.90 -10.16
CA ARG A 427 -24.95 -23.11 -9.85
C ARG A 427 -26.31 -23.12 -10.55
N SER A 428 -26.97 -21.97 -10.62
CA SER A 428 -28.27 -21.79 -11.26
C SER A 428 -28.33 -22.20 -12.74
N LEU A 429 -27.19 -22.25 -13.43
CA LEU A 429 -27.14 -22.70 -14.84
C LEU A 429 -27.37 -24.21 -14.98
N TYR A 430 -27.17 -24.96 -13.90
CA TYR A 430 -27.17 -26.42 -13.88
C TYR A 430 -28.35 -27.01 -13.11
N GLU A 431 -29.22 -26.16 -12.54
CA GLU A 431 -30.35 -26.55 -11.69
C GLU A 431 -31.67 -26.67 -12.49
N GLU A 432 -31.81 -25.97 -13.61
CA GLU A 432 -33.04 -25.92 -14.41
C GLU A 432 -32.75 -26.08 -15.91
N PRO A 433 -33.51 -26.92 -16.63
CA PRO A 433 -33.46 -26.96 -18.10
C PRO A 433 -33.62 -25.57 -18.73
N GLY A 434 -32.81 -25.26 -19.75
CA GLY A 434 -32.86 -23.98 -20.47
C GLY A 434 -32.26 -22.78 -19.72
N ALA A 435 -31.76 -22.95 -18.48
CA ALA A 435 -31.06 -21.87 -17.78
C ALA A 435 -29.79 -21.42 -18.51
N LEU A 436 -29.04 -22.37 -19.09
CA LEU A 436 -27.89 -22.07 -19.95
C LEU A 436 -28.33 -21.33 -21.22
N ALA A 437 -29.33 -21.82 -21.95
CA ALA A 437 -29.84 -21.14 -23.14
C ALA A 437 -30.27 -19.69 -22.85
N ARG A 438 -30.92 -19.44 -21.70
CA ARG A 438 -31.28 -18.08 -21.25
C ARG A 438 -30.05 -17.23 -20.99
N ALA A 439 -29.06 -17.74 -20.25
CA ALA A 439 -27.81 -17.02 -19.99
C ALA A 439 -27.03 -16.74 -21.29
N TRP A 440 -27.02 -17.69 -22.21
CA TRP A 440 -26.39 -17.56 -23.53
C TRP A 440 -27.00 -16.39 -24.30
N ARG A 441 -28.34 -16.38 -24.43
CA ARG A 441 -29.08 -15.32 -25.15
C ARG A 441 -28.97 -13.95 -24.49
N THR A 442 -28.87 -13.87 -23.17
CA THR A 442 -28.95 -12.58 -22.44
C THR A 442 -27.60 -12.01 -22.03
N SER A 443 -26.55 -12.82 -21.99
CA SER A 443 -25.23 -12.39 -21.50
C SER A 443 -24.09 -12.69 -22.48
N ILE A 444 -24.07 -13.87 -23.10
CA ILE A 444 -22.96 -14.29 -23.98
C ILE A 444 -23.14 -13.71 -25.39
N LEU A 445 -24.28 -13.94 -26.03
CA LEU A 445 -24.53 -13.44 -27.39
C LEU A 445 -24.45 -11.92 -27.51
N PRO A 446 -25.03 -11.11 -26.61
CA PRO A 446 -24.89 -9.66 -26.69
C PRO A 446 -23.44 -9.19 -26.61
N LEU A 447 -22.60 -9.83 -25.78
CA LEU A 447 -21.18 -9.50 -25.67
C LEU A 447 -20.44 -9.79 -26.98
N LEU A 448 -20.72 -10.93 -27.60
CA LEU A 448 -20.11 -11.31 -28.88
C LEU A 448 -20.57 -10.40 -30.01
N ALA A 449 -21.84 -10.00 -30.02
CA ALA A 449 -22.40 -9.10 -31.03
C ALA A 449 -21.75 -7.70 -31.00
N ASP A 450 -21.27 -7.24 -29.83
CA ASP A 450 -20.52 -5.98 -29.73
C ASP A 450 -19.09 -6.08 -30.26
N GLN A 451 -18.54 -7.30 -30.36
CA GLN A 451 -17.14 -7.57 -30.69
C GLN A 451 -16.95 -8.04 -32.13
N GLU A 452 -17.92 -8.78 -32.66
CA GLU A 452 -17.87 -9.46 -33.95
C GLU A 452 -18.79 -8.79 -34.98
N PRO A 453 -18.45 -8.83 -36.27
CA PRO A 453 -19.34 -8.38 -37.34
C PRO A 453 -20.69 -9.13 -37.30
N GLY A 454 -21.80 -8.39 -37.46
CA GLY A 454 -23.15 -8.92 -37.28
C GLY A 454 -23.55 -10.06 -38.23
N ASP A 455 -22.86 -10.23 -39.35
CA ASP A 455 -23.02 -11.33 -40.31
C ASP A 455 -22.37 -12.65 -39.85
N THR A 456 -21.61 -12.63 -38.76
CA THR A 456 -20.92 -13.81 -38.21
C THR A 456 -21.54 -14.33 -36.92
N ILE A 457 -22.62 -13.71 -36.41
CA ILE A 457 -23.16 -14.02 -35.09
C ILE A 457 -23.75 -15.44 -34.99
N ASP A 458 -24.27 -15.97 -36.11
CA ASP A 458 -24.93 -17.27 -36.17
C ASP A 458 -23.99 -18.42 -35.77
N ARG A 459 -22.68 -18.27 -36.01
CA ARG A 459 -21.66 -19.27 -35.61
C ARG A 459 -21.51 -19.42 -34.09
N PHE A 460 -22.08 -18.51 -33.32
CA PHE A 460 -22.03 -18.49 -31.85
C PHE A 460 -23.36 -18.91 -31.21
N LEU A 461 -24.35 -19.34 -31.98
CA LEU A 461 -25.60 -19.89 -31.44
C LEU A 461 -25.31 -21.15 -30.63
N LEU A 462 -26.01 -21.30 -29.49
CA LEU A 462 -25.78 -22.42 -28.58
C LEU A 462 -26.07 -23.76 -29.25
N ASP A 463 -27.17 -23.86 -30.00
CA ASP A 463 -27.59 -25.10 -30.67
C ASP A 463 -26.53 -25.57 -31.69
N GLU A 464 -25.97 -24.64 -32.47
CA GLU A 464 -24.89 -24.93 -33.42
C GLU A 464 -23.63 -25.50 -32.73
N ILE A 465 -23.26 -24.96 -31.57
CA ILE A 465 -22.11 -25.43 -30.79
C ILE A 465 -22.40 -26.80 -30.16
N LEU A 466 -23.60 -27.00 -29.63
CA LEU A 466 -24.02 -28.27 -29.03
C LEU A 466 -24.04 -29.40 -30.07
N ASP A 467 -24.58 -29.13 -31.26
CA ASP A 467 -24.67 -30.09 -32.36
C ASP A 467 -23.28 -30.51 -32.84
N GLU A 468 -22.35 -29.56 -33.00
CA GLU A 468 -20.97 -29.85 -33.42
C GLU A 468 -20.18 -30.68 -32.41
N LEU A 469 -20.42 -30.44 -31.11
CA LEU A 469 -19.82 -31.23 -30.04
C LEU A 469 -20.53 -32.56 -29.77
N GLY A 470 -21.70 -32.80 -30.38
CA GLY A 470 -22.53 -33.97 -30.11
C GLY A 470 -23.02 -34.04 -28.66
N ILE A 471 -23.32 -32.89 -28.06
CA ILE A 471 -23.73 -32.75 -26.65
C ILE A 471 -25.22 -32.47 -26.57
N GLU A 472 -25.98 -33.31 -25.85
CA GLU A 472 -27.36 -32.99 -25.50
C GLU A 472 -27.42 -31.97 -24.34
N GLU A 473 -28.26 -30.94 -24.43
CA GLU A 473 -28.36 -29.89 -23.40
C GLU A 473 -28.67 -30.47 -22.00
N GLY A 474 -29.45 -31.56 -21.93
CA GLY A 474 -29.77 -32.25 -20.69
C GLY A 474 -28.55 -32.87 -19.97
N SER A 475 -27.45 -33.12 -20.69
CA SER A 475 -26.21 -33.66 -20.13
C SER A 475 -25.45 -32.67 -19.24
N LEU A 476 -25.80 -31.38 -19.30
CA LEU A 476 -25.22 -30.32 -18.48
C LEU A 476 -25.87 -30.26 -17.09
N LEU A 477 -27.08 -30.79 -16.93
CA LEU A 477 -27.83 -30.69 -15.68
C LEU A 477 -27.16 -31.49 -14.56
N ARG A 478 -27.27 -30.96 -13.34
CA ARG A 478 -26.82 -31.68 -12.15
C ARG A 478 -27.59 -33.00 -12.04
N GLN A 479 -26.88 -34.12 -12.08
CA GLN A 479 -27.50 -35.42 -11.84
C GLN A 479 -27.92 -35.49 -10.37
N THR A 480 -29.21 -35.56 -10.09
CA THR A 480 -29.70 -35.90 -8.76
C THR A 480 -29.32 -37.34 -8.46
N PRO A 481 -28.84 -37.66 -7.24
CA PRO A 481 -28.71 -39.06 -6.83
C PRO A 481 -30.09 -39.72 -6.97
N SER A 482 -30.20 -40.71 -7.85
CA SER A 482 -31.45 -41.44 -8.03
C SER A 482 -31.90 -42.05 -6.70
N ALA A 483 -33.12 -41.71 -6.28
CA ALA A 483 -33.77 -42.26 -5.10
C ALA A 483 -34.09 -43.77 -5.22
N ASP A 484 -33.73 -44.44 -6.33
CA ASP A 484 -34.04 -45.85 -6.58
C ASP A 484 -33.08 -46.88 -5.95
N LYS A 485 -32.07 -46.46 -5.17
CA LYS A 485 -31.24 -47.40 -4.38
C LYS A 485 -31.68 -47.63 -2.93
N ALA A 486 -32.81 -47.06 -2.49
CA ALA A 486 -33.35 -47.27 -1.15
C ALA A 486 -34.52 -48.26 -1.07
N ARG A 487 -34.88 -48.94 -2.18
CA ARG A 487 -35.94 -49.96 -2.22
C ARG A 487 -35.50 -51.18 -2.99
N GLY A 488 -34.64 -52.00 -2.41
CA GLY A 488 -34.25 -53.23 -3.09
C GLY A 488 -33.16 -54.00 -2.37
N GLU A 489 -33.35 -54.32 -1.10
CA GLU A 489 -32.74 -55.48 -0.45
C GLU A 489 -33.39 -55.64 0.93
N ASP A 490 -34.62 -56.16 0.93
CA ASP A 490 -35.15 -56.86 2.11
C ASP A 490 -35.99 -58.04 1.62
N VAL A 491 -35.27 -59.06 1.14
CA VAL A 491 -35.83 -60.37 0.83
C VAL A 491 -35.01 -61.44 1.55
N SER A 492 -35.68 -62.03 2.54
CA SER A 492 -35.57 -63.42 2.99
C SER A 492 -34.43 -63.86 3.91
N GLY A 493 -34.83 -64.41 5.06
CA GLY A 493 -34.02 -65.27 5.93
C GLY A 493 -34.83 -65.72 7.17
N PRO A 494 -35.31 -66.98 7.23
CA PRO A 494 -36.30 -67.44 8.21
C PRO A 494 -35.70 -68.18 9.43
N ALA A 495 -36.61 -68.49 10.39
CA ALA A 495 -36.51 -69.33 11.59
C ALA A 495 -36.35 -68.59 12.93
#